data_AF-A0A6N8APA2-F1
#
_entry.id   AF-A0A6N8APA2-F1
#
_cell.length_a   1.000
_cell.length_b   1.000
_cell.length_c   1.000
_cell.angle_alpha   90.00
_cell.angle_beta   90.00
_cell.angle_gamma   90.00
#
_symmetry.space_group_name_H-M   'P 1'
#
loop_
_entity.id
_entity.type
_entity.pdbx_description
1 polymer ?
#
loop_
_entity_poly.entity_id
_entity_poly.type
_entity_poly.pdbx_seq_one_letter_code
_entity_poly.pdbx_strand_id
1 'polypeptide(L)'
;MISIDPLRPYADLARWAASLMLALLVLAFGYRWGGSHWRGEYTAEVKARAAENAQHAATLQQLADATAAVAEKARAASTALAASRQANDTRYNEALNDAKRAQRDLAAALRRGTVQLRPEWSCGAAGAGAGGTAGLAAGQDAAADLRAAGAANLIAGAARADAWIGWLQRELIDTRQAVIAAGCAIEVPDR
;
A
#
# COMPACT_ATOMS: atom_id res chain seq x y z
N MET A 1 111.27 1.62 34.30
CA MET A 1 110.46 0.38 34.32
C MET A 1 109.13 0.71 33.66
N ILE A 2 108.96 0.32 32.40
CA ILE A 2 107.68 0.49 31.67
C ILE A 2 106.99 -0.86 31.74
N SER A 3 106.00 -0.99 32.63
CA SER A 3 105.14 -2.16 32.70
C SER A 3 104.16 -2.09 31.53
N ILE A 4 104.43 -2.82 30.45
CA ILE A 4 103.50 -2.99 29.35
C ILE A 4 102.50 -4.06 29.80
N ASP A 5 101.35 -3.63 30.30
CA ASP A 5 100.25 -4.53 30.66
C ASP A 5 99.74 -5.25 29.39
N PRO A 6 99.95 -6.57 29.24
CA PRO A 6 99.62 -7.30 28.02
C PRO A 6 98.11 -7.48 27.80
N LEU A 7 97.28 -7.07 28.77
CA LEU A 7 95.83 -7.27 28.79
C LEU A 7 95.02 -6.07 28.26
N ARG A 8 95.64 -4.88 28.15
CA ARG A 8 94.98 -3.67 27.62
C ARG A 8 94.38 -3.80 26.21
N PRO A 9 95.05 -4.40 25.20
CA PRO A 9 94.47 -4.52 23.87
C PRO A 9 93.26 -5.46 23.83
N TYR A 10 93.24 -6.49 24.68
CA TYR A 10 92.10 -7.40 24.82
C TYR A 10 90.91 -6.75 25.54
N ALA A 11 91.17 -5.86 26.50
CA ALA A 11 90.12 -5.10 27.18
C ALA A 11 89.39 -4.13 26.23
N ASP A 12 90.11 -3.45 25.33
CA ASP A 12 89.50 -2.56 24.34
C ASP A 12 88.71 -3.35 23.27
N LEU A 13 89.23 -4.48 22.80
CA LEU A 13 88.50 -5.41 21.92
C LEU A 13 87.21 -5.93 22.57
N ALA A 14 87.26 -6.31 23.86
CA ALA A 14 86.08 -6.76 24.60
C ALA A 14 85.03 -5.65 24.76
N ARG A 15 85.45 -4.40 24.97
CA ARG A 15 84.55 -3.23 25.06
C ARG A 15 83.86 -2.93 23.73
N TRP A 16 84.58 -3.01 22.62
CA TRP A 16 84.00 -2.84 21.28
C TRP A 16 83.07 -3.99 20.91
N ALA A 17 83.44 -5.23 21.23
CA ALA A 17 82.59 -6.40 21.04
C ALA A 17 81.30 -6.31 21.86
N ALA A 18 81.39 -5.91 23.14
CA ALA A 18 80.22 -5.69 23.99
C ALA A 18 79.31 -4.56 23.46
N SER A 19 79.90 -3.46 22.99
CA SER A 19 79.14 -2.34 22.40
C SER A 19 78.43 -2.74 21.12
N LEU A 20 79.08 -3.52 20.25
CA LEU A 20 78.48 -4.03 19.02
C LEU A 20 77.36 -5.04 19.31
N MET A 21 77.56 -5.91 20.30
CA MET A 21 76.53 -6.84 20.75
C MET A 21 75.32 -6.10 21.31
N LEU A 22 75.53 -5.05 22.11
CA LEU A 22 74.46 -4.20 22.62
C LEU A 22 73.68 -3.52 21.48
N ALA A 23 74.38 -2.97 20.49
CA ALA A 23 73.76 -2.34 19.32
C ALA A 23 72.91 -3.34 18.51
N LEU A 24 73.40 -4.56 18.32
CA LEU A 24 72.65 -5.62 17.65
C LEU A 24 71.40 -6.04 18.46
N LEU A 25 71.50 -6.12 19.79
CA LEU A 25 70.36 -6.42 20.65
C LEU A 25 69.29 -5.33 20.59
N VAL A 26 69.69 -4.05 20.58
CA VAL A 26 68.76 -2.92 20.43
C VAL A 26 68.06 -2.96 19.06
N LEU A 27 68.80 -3.24 17.98
CA LEU A 27 68.23 -3.40 16.64
C LEU A 27 67.25 -4.57 16.57
N ALA A 28 67.61 -5.74 17.09
CA ALA A 28 66.76 -6.92 17.10
C ALA A 28 65.48 -6.69 17.93
N PHE A 29 65.60 -6.02 19.08
CA PHE A 29 64.46 -5.68 19.92
C PHE A 29 63.55 -4.66 19.24
N GLY A 30 64.11 -3.61 18.63
CA GLY A 30 63.37 -2.59 17.88
C GLY A 30 62.60 -3.18 16.69
N TYR A 31 63.24 -4.06 15.91
CA TYR A 31 62.59 -4.76 14.79
C TYR A 31 61.47 -5.69 15.25
N ARG A 32 61.70 -6.45 16.32
CA ARG A 32 60.69 -7.39 16.83
C ARG A 32 59.49 -6.65 17.43
N TRP A 33 59.75 -5.60 18.19
CA TRP A 33 58.71 -4.78 18.79
C TRP A 33 57.91 -4.01 17.73
N GLY A 34 58.57 -3.30 16.83
CA GLY A 34 57.93 -2.58 15.73
C GLY A 34 57.12 -3.51 14.82
N GLY A 35 57.71 -4.64 14.40
CA GLY A 35 57.01 -5.63 13.57
C GLY A 35 55.78 -6.24 14.26
N SER A 36 55.83 -6.47 15.58
CA SER A 36 54.68 -6.96 16.33
C SER A 36 53.58 -5.90 16.49
N HIS A 37 53.96 -4.64 16.72
CA HIS A 37 53.03 -3.54 16.88
C HIS A 37 52.25 -3.27 15.58
N TRP A 38 52.95 -3.14 14.44
CA TRP A 38 52.30 -2.92 13.14
C TRP A 38 51.43 -4.08 12.69
N ARG A 39 51.83 -5.33 12.97
CA ARG A 39 50.97 -6.50 12.71
C ARG A 39 49.71 -6.47 13.59
N GLY A 40 49.84 -6.09 14.85
CA GLY A 40 48.72 -5.93 15.78
C GLY A 40 47.70 -4.93 15.23
N GLU A 41 48.13 -3.70 14.94
CA GLU A 41 47.30 -2.64 14.35
C GLU A 41 46.61 -3.10 13.06
N TYR A 42 47.36 -3.68 12.12
CA TYR A 42 46.80 -4.15 10.85
C TYR A 42 45.75 -5.26 11.06
N THR A 43 46.02 -6.24 11.95
CA THR A 43 45.03 -7.28 12.24
C THR A 43 43.80 -6.75 12.96
N ALA A 44 43.95 -5.73 13.80
CA ALA A 44 42.84 -5.05 14.46
C ALA A 44 41.99 -4.28 13.45
N GLU A 45 42.61 -3.53 12.54
CA GLU A 45 41.91 -2.84 11.44
C GLU A 45 41.15 -3.80 10.53
N VAL A 46 41.79 -4.91 10.12
CA VAL A 46 41.14 -5.92 9.28
C VAL A 46 39.93 -6.55 9.99
N LYS A 47 40.06 -6.87 11.29
CA LYS A 47 38.94 -7.38 12.09
C LYS A 47 37.83 -6.35 12.26
N ALA A 48 38.18 -5.09 12.50
CA ALA A 48 37.22 -4.00 12.61
C ALA A 48 36.43 -3.80 11.32
N ARG A 49 37.11 -3.75 10.17
CA ARG A 49 36.45 -3.68 8.84
C ARG A 49 35.60 -4.90 8.54
N ALA A 50 36.03 -6.10 8.93
CA ALA A 50 35.23 -7.32 8.75
C ALA A 50 33.96 -7.27 9.59
N ALA A 51 34.04 -6.82 10.84
CA ALA A 51 32.88 -6.65 11.72
C ALA A 51 31.93 -5.56 11.20
N GLU A 52 32.46 -4.43 10.75
CA GLU A 52 31.69 -3.34 10.16
C GLU A 52 30.97 -3.79 8.88
N ASN A 53 31.67 -4.46 7.97
CA ASN A 53 31.07 -5.02 6.75
C ASN A 53 29.97 -6.04 7.06
N ALA A 54 30.14 -6.87 8.10
CA ALA A 54 29.12 -7.81 8.52
C ALA A 54 27.87 -7.09 9.08
N GLN A 55 28.05 -6.00 9.84
CA GLN A 55 26.95 -5.18 10.34
C GLN A 55 26.20 -4.47 9.20
N HIS A 56 26.93 -3.91 8.23
CA HIS A 56 26.34 -3.30 7.04
C HIS A 56 25.56 -4.32 6.22
N ALA A 57 26.13 -5.52 6.00
CA ALA A 57 25.46 -6.60 5.29
C ALA A 57 24.18 -7.04 6.03
N ALA A 58 24.22 -7.18 7.36
CA ALA A 58 23.05 -7.51 8.17
C ALA A 58 21.97 -6.41 8.09
N THR A 59 22.36 -5.14 8.11
CA THR A 59 21.42 -4.01 7.99
C THR A 59 20.77 -3.98 6.62
N LEU A 60 21.55 -4.18 5.55
CA LEU A 60 21.02 -4.27 4.18
C LEU A 60 20.07 -5.46 4.02
N GLN A 61 20.40 -6.60 4.63
CA GLN A 61 19.53 -7.77 4.63
C GLN A 61 18.20 -7.48 5.34
N GLN A 62 18.24 -6.88 6.53
CA GLN A 62 17.04 -6.49 7.26
C GLN A 62 16.16 -5.52 6.46
N LEU A 63 16.78 -4.54 5.79
CA LEU A 63 16.05 -3.62 4.90
C LEU A 63 15.44 -4.36 3.71
N ALA A 64 16.16 -5.30 3.09
CA ALA A 64 15.64 -6.12 2.01
C ALA A 64 14.45 -6.98 2.45
N ASP A 65 14.55 -7.64 3.61
CA ASP A 65 13.48 -8.47 4.17
C ASP A 65 12.24 -7.63 4.52
N ALA A 66 12.44 -6.46 5.14
CA ALA A 66 11.35 -5.52 5.44
C ALA A 66 10.68 -5.01 4.16
N THR A 67 11.46 -4.68 3.13
CA THR A 67 10.95 -4.22 1.84
C THR A 67 10.16 -5.33 1.13
N ALA A 68 10.66 -6.56 1.16
CA ALA A 68 9.96 -7.72 0.61
C ALA A 68 8.63 -7.96 1.35
N ALA A 69 8.61 -7.88 2.68
CA ALA A 69 7.40 -8.03 3.47
C ALA A 69 6.34 -6.95 3.14
N VAL A 70 6.77 -5.69 2.95
CA VAL A 70 5.87 -4.61 2.53
C VAL A 70 5.37 -4.82 1.09
N ALA A 71 6.23 -5.27 0.18
CA ALA A 71 5.84 -5.56 -1.19
C ALA A 71 4.79 -6.68 -1.28
N GLU A 72 4.93 -7.74 -0.46
CA GLU A 72 3.94 -8.81 -0.37
C GLU A 72 2.60 -8.31 0.19
N LYS A 73 2.62 -7.48 1.25
CA LYS A 73 1.40 -6.84 1.77
C LYS A 73 0.71 -5.97 0.72
N ALA A 74 1.48 -5.18 -0.03
CA ALA A 74 0.95 -4.33 -1.09
C ALA A 74 0.32 -5.16 -2.23
N ARG A 75 0.93 -6.29 -2.62
CA ARG A 75 0.37 -7.23 -3.62
C ARG A 75 -0.92 -7.89 -3.13
N ALA A 76 -0.94 -8.32 -1.87
CA ALA A 76 -2.14 -8.90 -1.28
C ALA A 76 -3.28 -7.86 -1.21
N ALA A 77 -2.98 -6.64 -0.77
CA ALA A 77 -3.95 -5.55 -0.70
C ALA A 77 -4.48 -5.15 -2.08
N SER A 78 -3.62 -5.08 -3.11
CA SER A 78 -4.05 -4.76 -4.47
C SER A 78 -4.94 -5.85 -5.08
N THR A 79 -4.61 -7.12 -4.82
CA THR A 79 -5.42 -8.26 -5.26
C THR A 79 -6.80 -8.25 -4.59
N ALA A 80 -6.84 -7.99 -3.28
CA ALA A 80 -8.09 -7.85 -2.54
C ALA A 80 -8.93 -6.67 -3.06
N LEU A 81 -8.31 -5.52 -3.29
CA LEU A 81 -9.00 -4.34 -3.85
C LEU A 81 -9.58 -4.62 -5.25
N ALA A 82 -8.84 -5.33 -6.11
CA ALA A 82 -9.32 -5.72 -7.43
C ALA A 82 -10.57 -6.62 -7.34
N ALA A 83 -10.58 -7.58 -6.41
CA ALA A 83 -11.74 -8.42 -6.17
C ALA A 83 -12.94 -7.62 -5.62
N SER A 84 -12.71 -6.70 -4.67
CA SER A 84 -13.76 -5.83 -4.13
C SER A 84 -14.37 -4.92 -5.21
N ARG A 85 -13.54 -4.35 -6.08
CA ARG A 85 -13.98 -3.56 -7.24
C ARG A 85 -14.90 -4.35 -8.15
N GLN A 86 -14.49 -5.56 -8.53
CA GLN A 86 -15.30 -6.43 -9.38
C GLN A 86 -16.66 -6.76 -8.73
N ALA A 87 -16.68 -7.01 -7.42
CA ALA A 87 -17.92 -7.24 -6.68
C ALA A 87 -18.81 -5.97 -6.62
N ASN A 88 -18.21 -4.79 -6.41
CA ASN A 88 -18.93 -3.52 -6.37
C ASN A 88 -19.54 -3.19 -7.75
N ASP A 89 -18.80 -3.40 -8.84
CA ASP A 89 -19.28 -3.23 -10.21
C ASP A 89 -20.42 -4.18 -10.54
N THR A 90 -20.33 -5.43 -10.09
CA THR A 90 -21.41 -6.43 -10.27
C THR A 90 -22.70 -5.95 -9.59
N ARG A 91 -22.61 -5.54 -8.31
CA ARG A 91 -23.75 -5.00 -7.56
C ARG A 91 -24.34 -3.75 -8.18
N TYR A 92 -23.48 -2.86 -8.68
CA TYR A 92 -23.93 -1.64 -9.37
C TYR A 92 -24.69 -1.98 -10.66
N ASN A 93 -24.17 -2.89 -11.48
CA ASN A 93 -24.84 -3.32 -12.71
C ASN A 93 -26.18 -4.03 -12.43
N GLU A 94 -26.24 -4.85 -11.38
CA GLU A 94 -27.49 -5.45 -10.90
C GLU A 94 -28.50 -4.37 -10.50
N ALA A 95 -28.11 -3.41 -9.68
CA ALA A 95 -28.96 -2.30 -9.25
C ALA A 95 -29.47 -1.45 -10.43
N LEU A 96 -28.62 -1.21 -11.45
CA LEU A 96 -29.04 -0.53 -12.68
C LEU A 96 -30.08 -1.34 -13.46
N ASN A 97 -29.91 -2.66 -13.53
CA ASN A 97 -30.86 -3.54 -14.21
C ASN A 97 -32.18 -3.64 -13.46
N ASP A 98 -32.15 -3.70 -12.13
CA ASP A 98 -33.34 -3.64 -11.28
C ASP A 98 -34.07 -2.31 -11.43
N ALA A 99 -33.36 -1.19 -11.40
CA ALA A 99 -33.96 0.12 -11.65
C ALA A 99 -34.64 0.20 -13.02
N LYS A 100 -34.05 -0.38 -14.07
CA LYS A 100 -34.66 -0.47 -15.41
C LYS A 100 -35.89 -1.38 -15.43
N ARG A 101 -35.87 -2.51 -14.71
CA ARG A 101 -37.04 -3.40 -14.57
C ARG A 101 -38.18 -2.69 -13.85
N ALA A 102 -37.90 -2.17 -12.66
CA ALA A 102 -38.85 -1.42 -11.84
C ALA A 102 -39.45 -0.22 -12.60
N GLN A 103 -38.64 0.49 -13.41
CA GLN A 103 -39.14 1.54 -14.29
C GLN A 103 -40.24 1.05 -15.24
N ARG A 104 -39.97 -0.04 -15.97
CA ARG A 104 -40.92 -0.59 -16.93
C ARG A 104 -42.18 -1.11 -16.25
N ASP A 105 -42.01 -1.79 -15.12
CA ASP A 105 -43.12 -2.37 -14.36
C ASP A 105 -44.00 -1.26 -13.76
N LEU A 106 -43.41 -0.20 -13.22
CA LEU A 106 -44.13 0.97 -12.71
C LEU A 106 -44.86 1.71 -13.84
N ALA A 107 -44.19 1.97 -14.97
CA ALA A 107 -44.84 2.60 -16.12
C ALA A 107 -46.04 1.77 -16.62
N ALA A 108 -45.91 0.44 -16.66
CA ALA A 108 -47.00 -0.45 -17.02
C ALA A 108 -48.13 -0.46 -15.96
N ALA A 109 -47.80 -0.44 -14.67
CA ALA A 109 -48.78 -0.38 -13.59
C ALA A 109 -49.55 0.95 -13.56
N LEU A 110 -48.87 2.06 -13.84
CA LEU A 110 -49.50 3.38 -13.99
C LEU A 110 -50.44 3.42 -15.20
N ARG A 111 -50.04 2.86 -16.35
CA ARG A 111 -50.92 2.74 -17.53
C ARG A 111 -52.15 1.88 -17.29
N ARG A 112 -51.99 0.77 -16.58
CA ARG A 112 -53.10 -0.13 -16.22
C ARG A 112 -53.98 0.44 -15.09
N GLY A 113 -53.61 1.58 -14.49
CA GLY A 113 -54.30 2.14 -13.32
C GLY A 113 -54.20 1.29 -12.06
N THR A 114 -53.31 0.28 -12.04
CA THR A 114 -53.12 -0.63 -10.89
C THR A 114 -52.39 0.07 -9.74
N VAL A 115 -51.59 1.08 -10.05
CA VAL A 115 -50.92 1.96 -9.10
C VAL A 115 -51.35 3.39 -9.41
N GLN A 116 -51.67 4.16 -8.38
CA GLN A 116 -51.99 5.58 -8.49
C GLN A 116 -50.98 6.39 -7.68
N LEU A 117 -50.48 7.48 -8.25
CA LEU A 117 -49.48 8.34 -7.62
C LEU A 117 -50.09 9.20 -6.51
N ARG A 118 -51.40 9.50 -6.57
CA ARG A 118 -52.13 10.29 -5.58
C ARG A 118 -53.49 9.67 -5.30
N PRO A 119 -53.96 9.60 -4.04
CA PRO A 119 -55.24 9.01 -3.68
C PRO A 119 -56.44 9.71 -4.33
N GLU A 120 -56.37 11.03 -4.52
CA GLU A 120 -57.42 11.82 -5.17
C GLU A 120 -57.57 11.55 -6.68
N TRP A 121 -56.64 10.81 -7.30
CA TRP A 121 -56.75 10.36 -8.69
C TRP A 121 -57.46 9.01 -8.81
N SER A 122 -58.01 8.50 -7.70
CA SER A 122 -58.93 7.35 -7.70
C SER A 122 -60.29 7.75 -8.26
N CYS A 123 -60.36 7.96 -9.57
CA CYS A 123 -61.65 7.96 -10.25
C CYS A 123 -62.13 6.51 -10.33
N GLY A 124 -63.27 6.20 -9.70
CA GLY A 124 -63.95 4.93 -9.92
C GLY A 124 -64.19 4.75 -11.42
N ALA A 125 -63.79 3.61 -11.97
CA ALA A 125 -63.95 3.33 -13.39
C ALA A 125 -65.41 3.57 -13.78
N ALA A 126 -65.65 4.50 -14.71
CA ALA A 126 -66.98 4.68 -15.28
C ALA A 126 -67.36 3.36 -15.96
N GLY A 127 -68.42 2.72 -15.48
CA GLY A 127 -68.97 1.51 -16.09
C GLY A 127 -69.22 1.74 -17.58
N ALA A 128 -69.10 0.68 -18.38
CA ALA A 128 -69.31 0.71 -19.83
C ALA A 128 -70.73 1.22 -20.15
N GLY A 129 -70.86 2.52 -20.41
CA GLY A 129 -72.14 3.11 -20.78
C GLY A 129 -72.29 4.58 -20.38
N ALA A 130 -71.76 5.48 -21.20
CA ALA A 130 -72.38 6.76 -21.54
C ALA A 130 -71.54 7.42 -22.65
N GLY A 131 -72.23 7.88 -23.69
CA GLY A 131 -71.65 8.25 -24.97
C GLY A 131 -70.71 9.46 -24.96
N GLY A 132 -69.85 9.49 -25.98
CA GLY A 132 -69.61 10.70 -26.75
C GLY A 132 -68.43 11.59 -26.34
N THR A 133 -67.20 11.07 -26.24
CA THR A 133 -65.98 11.91 -26.20
C THR A 133 -64.75 11.25 -26.84
N ALA A 134 -64.89 10.58 -27.99
CA ALA A 134 -63.75 9.92 -28.65
C ALA A 134 -62.64 10.90 -29.12
N GLY A 135 -62.98 12.16 -29.41
CA GLY A 135 -62.03 13.15 -29.96
C GLY A 135 -61.13 13.86 -28.95
N LEU A 136 -61.54 13.95 -27.67
CA LEU A 136 -60.74 14.55 -26.59
C LEU A 136 -59.87 13.52 -25.85
N ALA A 137 -60.23 12.24 -25.93
CA ALA A 137 -59.50 11.15 -25.30
C ALA A 137 -58.09 10.97 -25.88
N ALA A 138 -57.93 11.02 -27.21
CA ALA A 138 -56.64 10.74 -27.86
C ALA A 138 -55.49 11.68 -27.44
N GLY A 139 -55.78 12.96 -27.17
CA GLY A 139 -54.78 13.92 -26.67
C GLY A 139 -54.53 13.83 -25.16
N GLN A 140 -55.56 13.45 -24.40
CA GLN A 140 -55.46 13.23 -22.94
C GLN A 140 -54.67 11.95 -22.62
N ASP A 141 -54.85 10.90 -23.44
CA ASP A 141 -54.17 9.61 -23.31
C ASP A 141 -52.66 9.75 -23.59
N ALA A 142 -52.28 10.48 -24.66
CA ALA A 142 -50.87 10.76 -24.95
C ALA A 142 -50.18 11.55 -23.82
N ALA A 143 -50.88 12.53 -23.23
CA ALA A 143 -50.37 13.26 -22.08
C ALA A 143 -50.32 12.40 -20.81
N ALA A 144 -51.26 11.47 -20.62
CA ALA A 144 -51.26 10.51 -19.51
C ALA A 144 -50.09 9.52 -19.62
N ASP A 145 -49.82 9.02 -20.83
CA ASP A 145 -48.66 8.17 -21.12
C ASP A 145 -47.33 8.88 -20.84
N LEU A 146 -47.21 10.15 -21.24
CA LEU A 146 -46.03 10.97 -20.95
C LEU A 146 -45.83 11.20 -19.45
N ARG A 147 -46.91 11.43 -18.69
CA ARG A 147 -46.85 11.57 -17.22
C ARG A 147 -46.44 10.27 -16.54
N ALA A 148 -47.01 9.14 -16.97
CA ALA A 148 -46.66 7.82 -16.43
C ALA A 148 -45.19 7.48 -16.72
N ALA A 149 -44.73 7.72 -17.95
CA ALA A 149 -43.34 7.55 -18.33
C ALA A 149 -42.41 8.51 -17.58
N GLY A 150 -42.82 9.77 -17.38
CA GLY A 150 -42.07 10.78 -16.63
C GLY A 150 -41.90 10.40 -15.16
N ALA A 151 -42.97 9.99 -14.48
CA ALA A 151 -42.90 9.55 -13.08
C ALA A 151 -42.02 8.31 -12.91
N ALA A 152 -42.17 7.32 -13.81
CA ALA A 152 -41.33 6.13 -13.79
C ALA A 152 -39.84 6.46 -14.06
N ASN A 153 -39.56 7.37 -14.99
CA ASN A 153 -38.19 7.86 -15.24
C ASN A 153 -37.59 8.55 -14.01
N LEU A 154 -38.37 9.38 -13.31
CA LEU A 154 -37.90 10.12 -12.14
C LEU A 154 -37.53 9.17 -10.99
N ILE A 155 -38.40 8.20 -10.68
CA ILE A 155 -38.13 7.19 -9.64
C ILE A 155 -36.93 6.31 -10.04
N ALA A 156 -36.87 5.88 -11.30
CA ALA A 156 -35.72 5.12 -11.79
C ALA A 156 -34.42 5.94 -11.76
N GLY A 157 -34.50 7.25 -12.02
CA GLY A 157 -33.38 8.18 -11.90
C GLY A 157 -32.86 8.27 -10.46
N ALA A 158 -33.76 8.40 -9.49
CA ALA A 158 -33.42 8.38 -8.07
C ALA A 158 -32.75 7.05 -7.66
N ALA A 159 -33.33 5.91 -8.05
CA ALA A 159 -32.75 4.59 -7.75
C ALA A 159 -31.35 4.40 -8.37
N ARG A 160 -31.11 4.91 -9.57
CA ARG A 160 -29.77 4.91 -10.19
C ARG A 160 -28.79 5.82 -9.45
N ALA A 161 -29.25 6.98 -8.98
CA ALA A 161 -28.43 7.89 -8.20
C ALA A 161 -28.01 7.25 -6.86
N ASP A 162 -28.95 6.60 -6.16
CA ASP A 162 -28.65 5.87 -4.92
C ASP A 162 -27.67 4.72 -5.16
N ALA A 163 -27.85 3.96 -6.25
CA ALA A 163 -26.92 2.91 -6.64
C ALA A 163 -25.51 3.46 -6.90
N TRP A 164 -25.40 4.61 -7.57
CA TRP A 164 -24.13 5.27 -7.84
C TRP A 164 -23.46 5.80 -6.58
N ILE A 165 -24.20 6.45 -5.69
CA ILE A 165 -23.70 6.93 -4.39
C ILE A 165 -23.19 5.75 -3.57
N GLY A 166 -23.95 4.65 -3.49
CA GLY A 166 -23.53 3.44 -2.79
C GLY A 166 -22.28 2.81 -3.39
N TRP A 167 -22.14 2.82 -4.72
CA TRP A 167 -20.93 2.36 -5.40
C TRP A 167 -19.71 3.21 -5.03
N LEU A 168 -19.83 4.55 -5.09
CA LEU A 168 -18.75 5.49 -4.73
C LEU A 168 -18.32 5.35 -3.28
N GLN A 169 -19.27 5.23 -2.35
CA GLN A 169 -18.97 5.08 -0.93
C GLN A 169 -18.18 3.80 -0.64
N ARG A 170 -18.58 2.67 -1.26
CA ARG A 170 -17.84 1.41 -1.15
C ARG A 170 -16.44 1.51 -1.75
N GLU A 171 -16.32 2.09 -2.94
CA GLU A 171 -15.02 2.27 -3.60
C GLU A 171 -14.05 3.09 -2.73
N LEU A 172 -14.54 4.15 -2.08
CA LEU A 172 -13.77 4.97 -1.16
C LEU A 172 -13.32 4.18 0.08
N ILE A 173 -14.23 3.43 0.69
CA ILE A 173 -13.95 2.60 1.89
C ILE A 173 -12.93 1.51 1.56
N ASP A 174 -13.15 0.76 0.48
CA ASP A 174 -12.30 -0.36 0.07
C ASP A 174 -10.90 0.13 -0.32
N THR A 175 -10.81 1.26 -1.03
CA THR A 175 -9.52 1.90 -1.36
C THR A 175 -8.78 2.33 -0.09
N ARG A 176 -9.49 2.93 0.88
CA ARG A 176 -8.88 3.32 2.17
C ARG A 176 -8.35 2.10 2.92
N GLN A 177 -9.13 1.03 3.00
CA GLN A 177 -8.71 -0.22 3.64
C GLN A 177 -7.50 -0.84 2.95
N ALA A 178 -7.45 -0.81 1.61
CA ALA A 178 -6.31 -1.32 0.85
C ALA A 178 -5.01 -0.54 1.14
N VAL A 179 -5.09 0.79 1.25
CA VAL A 179 -3.93 1.64 1.58
C VAL A 179 -3.42 1.37 3.01
N ILE A 180 -4.34 1.15 3.96
CA ILE A 180 -3.99 0.76 5.34
C ILE A 180 -3.34 -0.64 5.35
N ALA A 181 -3.95 -1.61 4.65
CA ALA A 181 -3.44 -2.98 4.58
C ALA A 181 -2.05 -3.07 3.90
N ALA A 182 -1.79 -2.21 2.91
CA ALA A 182 -0.48 -2.07 2.28
C ALA A 182 0.58 -1.42 3.19
N GLY A 183 0.19 -0.85 4.34
CA GLY A 183 1.08 -0.16 5.27
C GLY A 183 1.40 1.29 4.86
N CYS A 184 0.63 1.87 3.93
CA CYS A 184 0.84 3.23 3.43
C CYS A 184 0.13 4.30 4.28
N ALA A 185 -0.78 3.91 5.17
CA ALA A 185 -1.48 4.80 6.09
C ALA A 185 -1.73 4.11 7.44
N ILE A 186 -1.86 4.91 8.49
CA ILE A 186 -2.18 4.46 9.85
C ILE A 186 -3.66 4.72 10.11
N GLU A 187 -4.36 3.79 10.75
CA GLU A 187 -5.70 4.06 11.27
C GLU A 187 -5.61 5.15 12.34
N VAL A 188 -6.29 6.28 12.12
CA VAL A 188 -6.54 7.24 13.20
C VAL A 188 -7.72 6.68 13.98
N PRO A 189 -7.55 6.28 15.26
CA PRO A 189 -8.66 5.80 16.05
C PRO A 189 -9.65 6.95 16.23
N ASP A 190 -10.93 6.67 15.94
CA ASP A 190 -12.02 7.62 16.18
C ASP A 190 -12.01 8.00 17.66
N ARG A 191 -11.92 9.32 17.93
CA ARG A 191 -12.01 9.89 19.28
C ARG A 191 -13.46 10.06 19.72
#